data_AF-A0A3M1ACI0-F1
#
_entry.id   AF-A0A3M1ACI0-F1
#
_cell.length_a   1.000
_cell.length_b   1.000
_cell.length_c   1.000
_cell.angle_alpha   90.00
_cell.angle_beta   90.00
_cell.angle_gamma   90.00
#
_symmetry.space_group_name_H-M   'P 1'
#
loop_
_entity.id
_entity.type
_entity.pdbx_description
1 polymer ?
#
loop_
_entity_poly.entity_id
_entity_poly.type
_entity_poly.pdbx_seq_one_letter_code
_entity_poly.pdbx_strand_id
1 'polypeptide(L)'
;VDRFYPFVAERGFIRKMVLHAPVDLQNAELYKFSQIAYNIRPMFMATLARYRWRREKKYARQAATYAAWFLGKNVAGIPMYDPNTGRCFDGILSPTRINRNAGAESTIEALRVMLEVDHEPEIRRMLKVFGNEVMGPHRVPANVLLDRRYPKWGVAQAMVFFRELIRHLRTFYKEARRYEPARFL
;
A
#
# COMPACT_ATOMS: atom_id res chain seq x y z
N VAL A 1 7.75 -13.32 -7.39
CA VAL A 1 7.12 -13.47 -6.06
C VAL A 1 7.94 -14.33 -5.11
N ASP A 2 8.63 -15.38 -5.58
CA ASP A 2 9.43 -16.24 -4.68
C ASP A 2 10.82 -15.70 -4.31
N ARG A 3 11.40 -14.78 -5.10
CA ARG A 3 12.77 -14.27 -4.89
C ARG A 3 12.81 -12.75 -4.74
N PHE A 4 12.44 -12.04 -5.80
CA PHE A 4 12.59 -10.58 -5.86
C PHE A 4 11.79 -9.81 -4.80
N TYR A 5 10.49 -10.07 -4.65
CA TYR A 5 9.68 -9.33 -3.67
C TYR A 5 10.01 -9.66 -2.20
N PRO A 6 10.31 -10.92 -1.82
CA PRO A 6 10.90 -11.22 -0.51
C PRO A 6 12.19 -10.43 -0.27
N PHE A 7 13.12 -10.46 -1.23
CA PHE A 7 14.36 -9.67 -1.15
C PHE A 7 14.12 -8.18 -0.92
N VAL A 8 13.16 -7.58 -1.65
CA VAL A 8 12.79 -6.17 -1.50
C VAL A 8 12.21 -5.88 -0.11
N ALA A 9 11.32 -6.75 0.38
CA ALA A 9 10.64 -6.56 1.66
C ALA A 9 11.57 -6.77 2.87
N GLU A 10 12.42 -7.79 2.82
CA GLU A 10 13.41 -8.10 3.87
C GLU A 10 14.43 -6.96 4.05
N ARG A 11 14.71 -6.21 2.98
CA ARG A 11 15.56 -5.01 3.01
C ARG A 11 14.81 -3.74 3.38
N GLY A 12 13.57 -3.87 3.86
CA GLY A 12 12.75 -2.77 4.32
C GLY A 12 12.10 -1.99 3.18
N PHE A 13 11.54 -2.69 2.19
CA PHE A 13 10.81 -2.12 1.05
C PHE A 13 11.65 -1.11 0.25
N ILE A 14 12.73 -1.59 -0.36
CA ILE A 14 13.59 -0.77 -1.22
C ILE A 14 12.81 -0.20 -2.42
N ARG A 15 13.03 1.08 -2.73
CA ARG A 15 12.47 1.74 -3.92
C ARG A 15 13.38 1.61 -5.14
N LYS A 16 14.68 1.77 -4.93
CA LYS A 16 15.68 1.79 -6.01
C LYS A 16 16.88 0.94 -5.62
N MET A 17 17.41 0.22 -6.60
CA MET A 17 18.64 -0.55 -6.51
C MET A 17 19.55 -0.11 -7.65
N VAL A 18 20.81 0.18 -7.34
CA VAL A 18 21.85 0.45 -8.35
C VAL A 18 22.84 -0.69 -8.32
N LEU A 19 23.13 -1.24 -9.50
CA LEU A 19 24.08 -2.32 -9.69
C LEU A 19 25.31 -1.75 -10.40
N HIS A 20 26.48 -2.10 -9.90
CA HIS A 20 27.77 -1.74 -10.49
C HIS A 20 28.35 -2.97 -11.20
N ALA A 21 29.17 -2.76 -12.24
CA ALA A 21 29.85 -3.85 -12.92
C ALA A 21 31.18 -4.20 -12.21
N PRO A 22 31.53 -5.50 -12.08
CA PRO A 22 30.72 -6.67 -12.41
C PRO A 22 29.50 -6.79 -11.49
N VAL A 23 28.36 -7.23 -12.04
CA VAL A 23 27.08 -7.25 -11.32
C VAL A 23 27.16 -8.15 -10.09
N ASP A 24 27.02 -7.54 -8.91
CA ASP A 24 26.97 -8.22 -7.62
C ASP A 24 25.87 -7.60 -6.74
N LEU A 25 24.95 -8.43 -6.25
CA LEU A 25 23.87 -8.01 -5.36
C LEU A 25 24.35 -7.67 -3.95
N GLN A 26 25.54 -8.15 -3.53
CA GLN A 26 26.12 -7.82 -2.23
C GLN A 26 26.62 -6.37 -2.21
N ASN A 27 27.09 -5.87 -3.35
CA ASN A 27 27.61 -4.52 -3.54
C ASN A 27 26.57 -3.54 -4.11
N ALA A 28 25.30 -3.95 -4.20
CA ALA A 28 24.23 -3.12 -4.72
C ALA A 28 23.92 -1.95 -3.76
N GLU A 29 23.82 -0.74 -4.31
CA GLU A 29 23.34 0.41 -3.53
C GLU A 29 21.81 0.37 -3.44
N LEU A 30 21.30 0.41 -2.21
CA LEU A 30 19.88 0.27 -1.93
C LEU A 30 19.29 1.57 -1.37
N TYR A 31 18.28 2.07 -2.06
CA TYR A 31 17.58 3.30 -1.70
C TYR A 31 16.18 2.95 -1.22
N LYS A 32 15.94 3.13 0.08
CA LYS A 32 14.65 2.81 0.72
C LYS A 32 13.57 3.86 0.47
N PHE A 33 13.95 5.12 0.34
CA PHE A 33 13.01 6.24 0.33
C PHE A 33 12.92 6.95 -1.02
N SER A 34 11.78 7.55 -1.36
CA SER A 34 10.51 7.49 -0.61
C SER A 34 9.81 6.13 -0.77
N GLN A 35 9.13 5.63 0.26
CA GLN A 35 8.24 4.47 0.14
C GLN A 35 6.82 4.96 -0.14
N ILE A 36 6.20 4.44 -1.18
CA ILE A 36 4.91 4.94 -1.70
C ILE A 36 4.00 3.77 -2.05
N ALA A 37 2.69 4.00 -2.06
CA ALA A 37 1.69 2.95 -2.24
C ALA A 37 1.88 2.13 -3.54
N TYR A 38 2.26 2.78 -4.64
CA TYR A 38 2.50 2.13 -5.93
C TYR A 38 3.77 1.26 -5.99
N ASN A 39 4.67 1.33 -5.00
CA ASN A 39 5.73 0.34 -4.84
C ASN A 39 5.24 -0.91 -4.09
N ILE A 40 4.23 -0.76 -3.23
CA ILE A 40 3.75 -1.82 -2.34
C ILE A 40 2.63 -2.64 -3.00
N ARG A 41 1.66 -2.00 -3.66
CA ARG A 41 0.53 -2.70 -4.28
C ARG A 41 0.99 -3.74 -5.31
N PRO A 42 1.98 -3.50 -6.21
CA PRO A 42 2.40 -4.53 -7.16
C PRO A 42 2.92 -5.80 -6.49
N MET A 43 3.64 -5.64 -5.36
CA MET A 43 4.12 -6.76 -4.56
C MET A 43 2.95 -7.57 -4.00
N PHE A 44 1.94 -6.88 -3.46
CA PHE A 44 0.71 -7.48 -2.97
C PHE A 44 -0.04 -8.22 -4.08
N MET A 45 -0.35 -7.55 -5.19
CA MET A 45 -1.16 -8.10 -6.29
C MET A 45 -0.50 -9.30 -6.95
N ALA A 46 0.82 -9.25 -7.18
CA ALA A 46 1.54 -10.39 -7.75
C ALA A 46 1.52 -11.61 -6.81
N THR A 47 1.70 -11.36 -5.51
CA THR A 47 1.67 -12.42 -4.49
C THR A 47 0.27 -12.99 -4.31
N LEU A 48 -0.76 -12.14 -4.36
CA LEU A 48 -2.15 -12.55 -4.37
C LEU A 48 -2.48 -13.42 -5.57
N ALA A 49 -2.06 -13.03 -6.78
CA ALA A 49 -2.26 -13.84 -7.99
C ALA A 49 -1.61 -15.23 -7.83
N ARG A 50 -0.41 -15.27 -7.26
CA ARG A 50 0.28 -16.53 -6.94
C ARG A 50 -0.46 -17.37 -5.90
N TYR A 51 -0.96 -16.74 -4.85
CA TYR A 51 -1.78 -17.40 -3.83
C TYR A 51 -3.05 -17.98 -4.43
N ARG A 52 -3.77 -17.23 -5.28
CA ARG A 52 -4.99 -17.70 -5.96
C ARG A 52 -4.71 -18.92 -6.83
N TRP A 53 -3.56 -18.97 -7.49
CA TRP A 53 -3.17 -20.10 -8.34
C TRP A 53 -2.80 -21.36 -7.56
N ARG A 54 -1.95 -21.24 -6.54
CA ARG A 54 -1.37 -22.41 -5.84
C ARG A 54 -2.01 -22.75 -4.51
N ARG A 55 -2.73 -21.80 -3.90
CA ARG A 55 -3.31 -21.86 -2.55
C ARG A 55 -2.32 -22.22 -1.44
N GLU A 56 -1.02 -22.03 -1.67
CA GLU A 56 0.00 -22.21 -0.64
C GLU A 56 -0.02 -21.05 0.36
N LYS A 57 -0.17 -21.37 1.67
CA LYS A 57 -0.29 -20.39 2.76
C LYS A 57 0.88 -19.40 2.85
N LYS A 58 2.07 -19.76 2.36
CA LYS A 58 3.23 -18.87 2.35
C LYS A 58 2.96 -17.59 1.55
N TYR A 59 2.22 -17.67 0.44
CA TYR A 59 1.87 -16.50 -0.36
C TYR A 59 0.79 -15.66 0.31
N ALA A 60 -0.16 -16.27 1.03
CA ALA A 60 -1.12 -15.50 1.83
C ALA A 60 -0.41 -14.69 2.94
N ARG A 61 0.57 -15.32 3.62
CA ARG A 61 1.42 -14.65 4.62
C ARG A 61 2.24 -13.51 4.01
N GLN A 62 2.82 -13.74 2.84
CA GLN A 62 3.59 -12.73 2.11
C GLN A 62 2.70 -11.55 1.67
N ALA A 63 1.50 -11.81 1.12
CA ALA A 63 0.54 -10.76 0.77
C ALA A 63 0.10 -9.96 2.00
N ALA A 64 -0.20 -10.63 3.12
CA ALA A 64 -0.53 -9.97 4.38
C ALA A 64 0.63 -9.09 4.89
N THR A 65 1.89 -9.50 4.68
CA THR A 65 3.06 -8.68 5.05
C THR A 65 3.09 -7.36 4.27
N TYR A 66 2.75 -7.40 2.98
CA TYR A 66 2.72 -6.21 2.13
C TYR A 66 1.51 -5.31 2.44
N ALA A 67 0.34 -5.90 2.70
CA ALA A 67 -0.82 -5.16 3.16
C ALA A 67 -0.59 -4.46 4.52
N ALA A 68 0.19 -5.09 5.41
CA ALA A 68 0.50 -4.53 6.74
C ALA A 68 1.30 -3.22 6.66
N TRP A 69 2.01 -2.95 5.56
CA TRP A 69 2.69 -1.66 5.36
C TRP A 69 1.71 -0.48 5.43
N PHE A 70 0.52 -0.62 4.85
CA PHE A 70 -0.53 0.40 4.89
C PHE A 70 -1.07 0.63 6.31
N LEU A 71 -0.96 -0.39 7.18
CA LEU A 71 -1.50 -0.37 8.53
C LEU A 71 -0.46 0.04 9.60
N GLY A 72 0.73 0.47 9.17
CA GLY A 72 1.77 0.93 10.08
C GLY A 72 2.86 -0.09 10.37
N LYS A 73 2.84 -1.30 9.77
CA LYS A 73 4.00 -2.21 9.75
C LYS A 73 4.98 -1.78 8.67
N ASN A 74 5.47 -0.56 8.82
CA ASN A 74 6.40 0.11 7.94
C ASN A 74 7.49 0.80 8.77
N VAL A 75 8.53 1.30 8.10
CA VAL A 75 9.71 1.87 8.77
C VAL A 75 9.39 3.11 9.62
N ALA A 76 8.29 3.81 9.35
CA ALA A 76 7.86 4.95 10.17
C ALA A 76 6.94 4.54 11.33
N GLY A 77 6.47 3.30 11.35
CA GLY A 77 5.44 2.85 12.28
C GLY A 77 4.09 3.56 12.09
N ILE A 78 3.88 4.33 11.03
CA ILE A 78 2.67 5.17 10.92
C ILE A 78 1.66 4.49 10.00
N PRO A 79 0.39 4.31 10.41
CA PRO A 79 -0.67 3.90 9.49
C PRO A 79 -0.74 4.86 8.31
N MET A 80 -0.53 4.33 7.10
CA MET A 80 -0.59 5.10 5.85
C MET A 80 -2.02 5.16 5.32
N TYR A 81 -2.84 4.15 5.61
CA TYR A 81 -4.25 4.06 5.25
C TYR A 81 -5.14 4.31 6.48
N ASP A 82 -6.17 5.16 6.33
CA ASP A 82 -7.19 5.38 7.34
C ASP A 82 -8.49 4.65 6.98
N PRO A 83 -8.93 3.64 7.77
CA PRO A 83 -10.19 2.93 7.51
C PRO A 83 -11.44 3.80 7.56
N ASN A 84 -11.42 4.88 8.34
CA ASN A 84 -12.63 5.69 8.56
C ASN A 84 -12.91 6.60 7.37
N THR A 85 -11.86 7.06 6.68
CA THR A 85 -11.97 7.99 5.55
C THR A 85 -11.62 7.35 4.20
N GLY A 86 -10.99 6.18 4.21
CA GLY A 86 -10.47 5.52 3.02
C GLY A 86 -9.22 6.19 2.43
N ARG A 87 -8.70 7.25 3.07
CA ARG A 87 -7.54 8.00 2.57
C ARG A 87 -6.25 7.23 2.77
N CYS A 88 -5.30 7.42 1.86
CA CYS A 88 -3.93 6.99 2.03
C CYS A 88 -2.95 8.15 1.89
N PHE A 89 -1.97 8.24 2.78
CA PHE A 89 -0.87 9.18 2.67
C PHE A 89 0.06 8.80 1.51
N ASP A 90 0.63 9.82 0.86
CA ASP A 90 1.40 9.66 -0.38
C ASP A 90 2.68 8.84 -0.19
N GLY A 91 3.33 8.93 0.98
CA GLY A 91 4.48 8.08 1.25
C GLY A 91 5.28 8.40 2.50
N ILE A 92 6.27 7.55 2.74
CA ILE A 92 7.26 7.68 3.80
C ILE A 92 8.54 8.26 3.19
N LEU A 93 9.01 9.37 3.74
CA LEU A 93 10.18 10.12 3.25
C LEU A 93 11.46 9.74 4.02
N SER A 94 11.31 9.33 5.27
CA SER A 94 12.37 8.81 6.13
C SER A 94 11.77 7.99 7.28
N PRO A 95 12.55 7.33 8.16
CA PRO A 95 12.01 6.62 9.32
C PRO A 95 11.18 7.48 10.27
N THR A 96 11.32 8.81 10.24
CA THR A 96 10.61 9.73 11.14
C THR A 96 9.71 10.73 10.41
N ARG A 97 9.68 10.71 9.07
CA ARG A 97 8.95 11.70 8.26
C ARG A 97 8.09 11.04 7.19
N ILE A 98 6.82 11.43 7.13
CA ILE A 98 5.87 11.03 6.09
C ILE A 98 5.38 12.25 5.30
N ASN A 99 5.02 12.04 4.05
CA ASN A 99 4.21 12.98 3.27
C ASN A 99 2.74 12.73 3.60
N ARG A 100 2.09 13.69 4.28
CA ARG A 100 0.69 13.61 4.72
C ARG A 100 -0.32 14.03 3.65
N ASN A 101 0.13 14.42 2.46
CA ASN A 101 -0.75 14.58 1.32
C ASN A 101 -1.41 13.23 1.02
N ALA A 102 -2.64 13.27 0.50
CA ALA A 102 -3.45 12.08 0.20
C ALA A 102 -4.06 12.23 -1.20
N GLY A 103 -3.23 12.08 -2.22
CA GLY A 103 -3.65 12.15 -3.61
C GLY A 103 -4.58 11.00 -4.03
N ALA A 104 -5.15 11.13 -5.23
CA ALA A 104 -5.99 10.07 -5.82
C ALA A 104 -5.23 8.74 -5.95
N GLU A 105 -3.97 8.81 -6.40
CA GLU A 105 -3.15 7.64 -6.69
C GLU A 105 -2.91 6.80 -5.44
N SER A 106 -2.30 7.38 -4.40
CA SER A 106 -2.04 6.70 -3.12
C SER A 106 -3.30 6.09 -2.51
N THR A 107 -4.42 6.82 -2.60
CA THR A 107 -5.72 6.38 -2.12
C THR A 107 -6.25 5.16 -2.88
N ILE A 108 -6.26 5.18 -4.22
CA ILE A 108 -6.73 4.03 -5.04
C ILE A 108 -5.86 2.80 -4.79
N GLU A 109 -4.54 3.00 -4.69
CA GLU A 109 -3.57 1.94 -4.46
C GLU A 109 -3.84 1.20 -3.14
N ALA A 110 -4.05 1.94 -2.05
CA ALA A 110 -4.40 1.37 -0.75
C ALA A 110 -5.78 0.69 -0.76
N LEU A 111 -6.80 1.35 -1.32
CA LEU A 111 -8.15 0.80 -1.40
C LEU A 111 -8.20 -0.49 -2.20
N ARG A 112 -7.41 -0.59 -3.28
CA ARG A 112 -7.30 -1.83 -4.05
C ARG A 112 -6.76 -2.97 -3.20
N VAL A 113 -5.73 -2.71 -2.38
CA VAL A 113 -5.17 -3.72 -1.47
C VAL A 113 -6.19 -4.12 -0.41
N MET A 114 -6.85 -3.16 0.25
CA MET A 114 -7.82 -3.45 1.32
C MET A 114 -9.04 -4.21 0.82
N LEU A 115 -9.56 -3.87 -0.36
CA LEU A 115 -10.66 -4.60 -1.01
C LEU A 115 -10.29 -6.08 -1.23
N GLU A 116 -9.10 -6.35 -1.76
CA GLU A 116 -8.65 -7.72 -2.02
C GLU A 116 -8.38 -8.50 -0.72
N VAL A 117 -7.89 -7.84 0.33
CA VAL A 117 -7.76 -8.46 1.66
C VAL A 117 -9.13 -8.89 2.19
N ASP A 118 -10.16 -8.05 2.03
CA ASP A 118 -11.52 -8.39 2.46
C ASP A 118 -12.09 -9.59 1.73
N HIS A 119 -11.76 -9.77 0.45
CA HIS A 119 -12.18 -10.90 -0.37
C HIS A 119 -11.38 -12.20 -0.12
N GLU A 120 -10.26 -12.14 0.61
CA GLU A 120 -9.38 -13.29 0.84
C GLU A 120 -9.25 -13.62 2.35
N PRO A 121 -10.12 -14.47 2.92
CA PRO A 121 -10.19 -14.73 4.35
C PRO A 121 -8.86 -15.16 4.99
N GLU A 122 -8.03 -15.93 4.28
CA GLU A 122 -6.74 -16.38 4.79
C GLU A 122 -5.73 -15.22 4.89
N ILE A 123 -5.71 -14.31 3.91
CA ILE A 123 -4.86 -13.11 3.95
C ILE A 123 -5.34 -12.19 5.08
N ARG A 124 -6.66 -11.99 5.21
CA ARG A 124 -7.27 -11.23 6.31
C ARG A 124 -6.91 -11.81 7.67
N ARG A 125 -6.95 -13.13 7.82
CA ARG A 125 -6.57 -13.83 9.06
C ARG A 125 -5.10 -13.57 9.41
N MET A 126 -4.20 -13.71 8.45
CA MET A 126 -2.76 -13.43 8.64
C MET A 126 -2.51 -11.96 9.01
N LEU A 127 -3.22 -11.03 8.36
CA LEU A 127 -3.09 -9.60 8.63
C LEU A 127 -3.53 -9.24 10.05
N LYS A 128 -4.59 -9.87 10.58
CA LYS A 128 -5.01 -9.71 11.98
C LYS A 128 -3.94 -10.14 12.98
N VAL A 129 -3.27 -11.27 12.71
CA VAL A 129 -2.16 -11.75 13.56
C VAL A 129 -1.06 -10.69 13.62
N PHE A 130 -0.66 -10.14 12.47
CA PHE A 130 0.35 -9.09 12.42
C PHE A 130 -0.09 -7.78 13.09
N GLY A 131 -1.38 -7.44 13.01
CA GLY A 131 -1.93 -6.27 13.69
C GLY A 131 -1.86 -6.39 15.21
N ASN A 132 -2.16 -7.58 15.76
CA ASN A 132 -2.10 -7.81 17.20
C ASN A 132 -0.67 -7.80 17.77
N GLU A 133 0.34 -8.10 16.95
CA GLU A 133 1.76 -8.05 17.34
C GLU A 133 2.37 -6.64 17.32
N VAL A 134 1.74 -5.66 16.66
CA VAL A 134 2.36 -4.36 16.30
C VAL A 134 1.68 -3.15 16.98
N MET A 135 0.48 -3.30 17.53
CA MET A 135 -0.31 -2.17 18.06
C MET A 135 -0.03 -1.91 19.56
N GLY A 136 0.75 -0.86 19.85
CA GLY A 136 0.75 -0.21 21.17
C GLY A 136 -0.51 0.64 21.42
N PRO A 137 -0.69 1.22 22.62
CA PRO A 137 -1.96 1.76 23.14
C PRO A 137 -2.58 2.97 22.39
N HIS A 138 -1.93 3.50 21.35
CA HIS A 138 -2.34 4.73 20.64
C HIS A 138 -2.56 4.57 19.12
N ARG A 139 -2.85 3.36 18.62
CA ARG A 139 -3.09 3.14 17.18
C ARG A 139 -4.38 2.40 16.89
N VAL A 140 -4.97 2.70 15.73
CA VAL A 140 -6.24 2.14 15.22
C VAL A 140 -6.11 0.61 15.15
N PRO A 141 -6.86 -0.13 15.99
CA PRO A 141 -6.65 -1.56 16.08
C PRO A 141 -7.13 -2.27 14.81
N ALA A 142 -6.48 -3.38 14.43
CA ALA A 142 -6.76 -4.11 13.18
C ALA A 142 -8.21 -4.63 13.10
N ASN A 143 -8.93 -4.67 14.23
CA ASN A 143 -10.36 -4.94 14.29
C ASN A 143 -11.21 -3.78 13.75
N VAL A 144 -10.79 -2.51 13.78
CA VAL A 144 -11.53 -1.36 13.21
C VAL A 144 -11.60 -1.46 11.69
N LEU A 145 -10.53 -1.92 11.05
CA LEU A 145 -10.51 -2.20 9.60
C LEU A 145 -11.42 -3.35 9.20
N LEU A 146 -11.78 -4.24 10.14
CA LEU A 146 -12.27 -5.58 9.86
C LEU A 146 -13.50 -5.98 10.70
N ASP A 147 -14.16 -5.02 11.35
CA ASP A 147 -15.39 -5.22 12.13
C ASP A 147 -16.59 -5.18 11.18
N ARG A 148 -17.45 -6.21 11.26
CA ARG A 148 -18.68 -6.37 10.47
C ARG A 148 -19.72 -5.26 10.70
N ARG A 149 -19.55 -4.45 11.76
CA ARG A 149 -20.36 -3.26 12.06
C ARG A 149 -19.98 -2.04 11.22
N TYR A 150 -18.80 -2.03 10.60
CA TYR A 150 -18.45 -1.03 9.59
C TYR A 150 -19.04 -1.50 8.25
N PRO A 151 -19.76 -0.61 7.54
CA PRO A 151 -20.64 -1.00 6.47
C PRO A 151 -19.84 -1.74 5.39
N LYS A 152 -20.25 -3.00 5.12
CA LYS A 152 -19.92 -3.69 3.87
C LYS A 152 -20.10 -2.67 2.76
N TRP A 153 -19.08 -2.43 1.94
CA TRP A 153 -19.08 -1.53 0.79
C TRP A 153 -20.47 -1.38 0.17
N GLY A 154 -21.23 -0.43 0.71
CA GLY A 154 -22.58 -0.17 0.25
C GLY A 154 -22.48 0.70 -0.98
N VAL A 155 -23.53 0.71 -1.79
CA VAL A 155 -23.64 1.63 -2.94
C VAL A 155 -23.30 3.06 -2.51
N ALA A 156 -23.65 3.47 -1.27
CA ALA A 156 -23.27 4.76 -0.71
C ALA A 156 -21.75 4.99 -0.55
N GLN A 157 -20.98 4.05 0.02
CA GLN A 157 -19.52 4.19 0.11
C GLN A 157 -18.82 4.05 -1.23
N ALA A 158 -19.32 3.19 -2.14
CA ALA A 158 -18.81 3.13 -3.51
C ALA A 158 -19.09 4.45 -4.25
N MET A 159 -20.25 5.07 -4.03
CA MET A 159 -20.59 6.38 -4.58
C MET A 159 -19.77 7.50 -3.93
N VAL A 160 -19.44 7.42 -2.64
CA VAL A 160 -18.47 8.33 -2.01
C VAL A 160 -17.09 8.11 -2.63
N PHE A 161 -16.62 6.87 -2.76
CA PHE A 161 -15.37 6.54 -3.46
C PHE A 161 -15.33 7.11 -4.88
N PHE A 162 -16.36 6.88 -5.70
CA PHE A 162 -16.46 7.45 -7.04
C PHE A 162 -16.56 8.97 -7.00
N ARG A 163 -17.26 9.58 -6.04
CA ARG A 163 -17.38 11.04 -5.89
C ARG A 163 -16.06 11.68 -5.48
N GLU A 164 -15.32 11.08 -4.55
CA GLU A 164 -13.99 11.51 -4.11
C GLU A 164 -12.98 11.29 -5.24
N LEU A 165 -13.02 10.14 -5.91
CA LEU A 165 -12.20 9.79 -7.07
C LEU A 165 -12.41 10.79 -8.22
N ILE A 166 -13.67 11.03 -8.62
CA ILE A 166 -14.01 12.01 -9.66
C ILE A 166 -13.59 13.41 -9.23
N ARG A 167 -13.72 13.79 -7.96
CA ARG A 167 -13.27 15.10 -7.49
C ARG A 167 -11.76 15.24 -7.56
N HIS A 168 -11.01 14.26 -7.09
CA HIS A 168 -9.55 14.29 -7.15
C HIS A 168 -9.04 14.21 -8.58
N LEU A 169 -9.65 13.40 -9.45
CA LEU A 169 -9.34 13.37 -10.89
C LEU A 169 -9.64 14.72 -11.55
N ARG A 170 -10.73 15.40 -11.19
CA ARG A 170 -11.04 16.76 -11.69
C ARG A 170 -10.04 17.80 -11.19
N THR A 171 -9.64 17.74 -9.93
CA THR A 171 -8.60 18.64 -9.38
C THR A 171 -7.27 18.40 -10.09
N PHE A 172 -6.86 17.14 -10.20
CA PHE A 172 -5.66 16.74 -10.93
C PHE A 172 -5.68 17.22 -12.39
N TYR A 173 -6.78 17.01 -13.11
CA TYR A 173 -6.90 17.45 -14.51
C TYR A 173 -6.88 18.98 -14.66
N LYS A 174 -7.46 19.70 -13.70
CA LYS A 174 -7.38 21.18 -13.64
C LYS A 174 -5.96 21.67 -13.39
N GLU A 175 -5.20 20.99 -12.55
CA GLU A 175 -3.80 21.33 -12.29
C GLU A 175 -2.89 20.90 -13.44
N ALA A 176 -3.09 19.71 -14.02
CA ALA A 176 -2.35 19.23 -15.19
C ALA A 176 -2.50 20.15 -16.41
N ARG A 177 -3.69 20.73 -16.64
CA ARG A 177 -3.91 21.77 -17.67
C ARG A 177 -3.13 23.06 -17.44
N ARG A 178 -2.71 23.36 -16.21
CA ARG A 178 -1.84 24.52 -15.93
C ARG A 178 -0.38 24.27 -16.30
N TYR A 179 -0.02 23.00 -16.55
CA TYR A 179 1.32 22.57 -16.92
C TYR A 179 1.41 22.06 -18.37
N GLU A 180 0.41 22.30 -19.21
CA GLU A 180 0.57 22.18 -20.67
C GLU A 180 1.56 23.27 -21.11
N PRO A 181 2.78 22.93 -21.58
CA PRO A 181 3.62 23.93 -22.21
C PRO A 181 2.92 24.36 -23.48
N ALA A 182 2.51 25.63 -23.53
CA ALA A 182 2.22 26.26 -24.80
C ALA A 182 3.45 26.07 -25.71
N ARG A 183 3.22 25.45 -26.88
CA ARG A 183 4.11 25.23 -28.04
C ARG A 183 4.70 23.81 -28.18
N PHE A 184 4.04 23.02 -29.01
CA PHE A 184 4.60 22.58 -30.30
C PHE A 184 3.46 22.51 -31.31
N LEU A 185 3.25 23.62 -32.04
CA LEU A 185 2.86 23.75 -33.45
C LEU A 185 2.76 25.26 -33.74
#